data_AF-A0A920RH82-F1
#
_entry.id   AF-A0A920RH82-F1
#
_cell.length_a   1.000
_cell.length_b   1.000
_cell.length_c   1.000
_cell.angle_alpha   90.00
_cell.angle_beta   90.00
_cell.angle_gamma   90.00
#
_symmetry.space_group_name_H-M   'P 1'
#
loop_
_entity.id
_entity.type
_entity.pdbx_description
1 polymer ?
#
loop_
_entity_poly.entity_id
_entity_poly.type
_entity_poly.pdbx_seq_one_letter_code
_entity_poly.pdbx_strand_id
1 'polypeptide(L)'
;MLTALEEDRIQKGDVFVIRYEGPKGGPGMPEMLTPTSAIMGAGLGNDVALMTDGRFSGGSHGFIIGHVVPRGAGGWTDRFG
;
A
#
# COMPACT_ATOMS: atom_id res chain seq x y z
N MET A 1 -5.05 -6.51 3.82
CA MET A 1 -3.83 -6.05 4.51
C MET A 1 -4.08 -5.88 5.99
N LEU A 2 -4.96 -4.98 6.44
CA LEU A 2 -5.27 -4.82 7.88
C LEU A 2 -5.68 -6.12 8.57
N THR A 3 -6.58 -6.91 7.97
CA THR A 3 -6.94 -8.24 8.50
C THR A 3 -5.73 -9.19 8.59
N ALA A 4 -4.81 -9.16 7.63
CA ALA A 4 -3.62 -9.99 7.68
C ALA A 4 -2.66 -9.54 8.80
N LEU A 5 -2.65 -8.25 9.11
CA LEU A 5 -1.90 -7.71 10.26
C LEU A 5 -2.56 -8.14 11.58
N GLU A 6 -3.88 -8.04 11.69
CA GLU A 6 -4.65 -8.47 12.87
C GLU A 6 -4.52 -9.96 13.15
N GLU A 7 -4.38 -10.78 12.10
CA GLU A 7 -4.17 -12.22 12.19
C GLU A 7 -2.69 -12.62 12.38
N ASP A 8 -1.75 -11.67 12.50
CA ASP A 8 -0.30 -11.91 12.59
C ASP A 8 0.26 -12.76 11.42
N ARG A 9 -0.27 -12.51 10.22
CA ARG A 9 0.08 -13.25 8.99
C ARG A 9 1.04 -12.49 8.07
N ILE A 10 1.56 -11.35 8.52
CA ILE A 10 2.52 -10.55 7.76
C ILE A 10 3.93 -11.00 8.11
N GLN A 11 4.73 -11.26 7.08
CA GLN A 11 6.11 -11.69 7.22
C GLN A 11 7.08 -10.58 6.76
N LYS A 12 8.30 -10.64 7.29
CA LYS A 12 9.39 -9.79 6.80
C LYS A 12 9.66 -10.12 5.33
N GLY A 13 9.78 -9.08 4.51
CA GLY A 13 9.94 -9.17 3.06
C GLY A 13 8.63 -9.11 2.27
N ASP A 14 7.47 -9.09 2.95
CA ASP A 14 6.19 -8.96 2.25
C ASP A 14 6.07 -7.61 1.52
N VAL A 15 5.34 -7.65 0.41
CA VAL A 15 5.02 -6.47 -0.41
C VAL A 15 3.52 -6.36 -0.52
N PHE A 16 2.94 -5.29 0.05
CA PHE A 16 1.51 -5.01 -0.07
C PHE A 16 1.24 -3.99 -1.15
N VAL A 17 0.34 -4.35 -2.07
CA VAL A 17 -0.13 -3.48 -3.14
C VAL A 17 -1.58 -3.08 -2.86
N ILE A 18 -1.79 -1.80 -2.53
CA ILE A 18 -3.10 -1.19 -2.28
C ILE A 18 -3.54 -0.52 -3.58
N ARG A 19 -4.53 -1.10 -4.24
CA ARG A 19 -5.00 -0.73 -5.59
C ARG A 19 -6.36 -0.03 -5.52
N TYR A 20 -6.71 0.67 -6.60
CA TYR A 20 -7.97 1.38 -6.80
C TYR A 20 -8.15 2.62 -5.90
N GLU A 21 -7.06 3.15 -5.36
CA GLU A 21 -7.05 4.39 -4.56
C GLU A 21 -6.68 5.62 -5.42
N GLY A 22 -6.39 5.39 -6.70
CA GLY A 22 -6.19 6.44 -7.69
C GLY A 22 -7.47 7.23 -8.01
N PRO A 23 -7.36 8.34 -8.75
CA PRO A 23 -8.45 9.29 -8.99
C PRO A 23 -9.60 8.74 -9.85
N LYS A 24 -9.40 7.58 -10.49
CA LYS A 24 -10.45 6.84 -11.20
C LYS A 24 -11.11 5.75 -10.32
N GLY A 25 -10.44 5.30 -9.26
CA GLY A 25 -10.92 4.26 -8.34
C GLY A 25 -11.68 4.83 -7.13
N GLY A 26 -11.40 6.07 -6.73
CA GLY A 26 -12.19 6.83 -5.73
C GLY A 26 -12.25 8.33 -6.05
N PRO A 27 -13.35 9.04 -5.70
CA PRO A 27 -13.42 10.49 -5.87
C PRO A 27 -12.37 11.19 -5.00
N GLY A 28 -11.51 12.00 -5.61
CA GLY A 28 -10.62 12.93 -4.89
C GLY A 28 -9.22 12.43 -4.53
N MET A 29 -8.85 11.17 -4.82
CA MET A 29 -7.53 10.59 -4.51
C MET A 29 -7.17 10.74 -3.01
N PRO A 30 -7.82 9.97 -2.13
CA PRO A 30 -7.64 10.10 -0.67
C PRO A 30 -6.21 9.79 -0.24
N GLU A 31 -5.70 10.56 0.72
CA GLU A 31 -4.42 10.28 1.37
C GLU A 31 -4.60 9.20 2.44
N MET A 32 -3.87 8.10 2.32
CA MET A 32 -3.94 6.97 3.25
C MET A 32 -2.87 7.07 4.34
N LEU A 33 -3.32 7.32 5.59
CA LEU A 33 -2.48 7.29 6.80
C LEU A 33 -2.57 5.93 7.53
N THR A 34 -3.69 5.23 7.42
CA THR A 34 -3.97 4.00 8.18
C THR A 34 -3.02 2.84 7.85
N PRO A 35 -2.73 2.52 6.58
CA PRO A 35 -1.84 1.38 6.26
C PRO A 35 -0.40 1.62 6.71
N THR A 36 0.10 2.84 6.56
CA THR A 36 1.46 3.21 6.96
C THR A 36 1.61 3.20 8.48
N SER A 37 0.66 3.82 9.21
CA SER A 37 0.68 3.83 10.67
C SER A 37 0.52 2.44 11.29
N ALA A 38 -0.27 1.55 10.68
CA ALA A 38 -0.44 0.17 11.14
C ALA A 38 0.86 -0.65 11.03
N ILE A 39 1.57 -0.60 9.90
CA ILE A 39 2.86 -1.29 9.72
C ILE A 39 3.93 -0.74 10.67
N MET A 40 3.96 0.58 10.87
CA MET A 40 4.89 1.20 11.81
C MET A 40 4.58 0.79 13.26
N GLY A 41 3.30 0.77 13.65
CA GLY A 41 2.86 0.33 14.98
C GLY A 41 3.18 -1.15 15.25
N ALA A 42 3.20 -1.98 14.20
CA ALA A 42 3.62 -3.38 14.27
C ALA A 42 5.15 -3.58 14.28
N GLY A 43 5.95 -2.50 14.16
CA GLY A 43 7.41 -2.59 14.10
C GLY A 43 7.97 -3.13 12.79
N LEU A 44 7.15 -3.23 11.75
CA LEU A 44 7.50 -3.84 10.44
C LEU A 44 7.91 -2.80 9.39
N GLY A 45 8.04 -1.52 9.75
CA GLY A 45 8.33 -0.43 8.81
C GLY A 45 9.56 -0.63 7.92
N ASN A 46 10.60 -1.29 8.44
CA ASN A 46 11.82 -1.57 7.67
C ASN A 46 11.82 -2.94 6.99
N ASP A 47 10.85 -3.79 7.32
CA ASP A 47 10.80 -5.18 6.87
C ASP A 47 9.78 -5.40 5.74
N VAL A 48 8.79 -4.53 5.59
CA VAL A 48 7.68 -4.68 4.65
C VAL A 48 7.60 -3.49 3.70
N ALA A 49 7.31 -3.75 2.43
CA ALA A 49 7.11 -2.70 1.44
C ALA A 49 5.62 -2.41 1.21
N LEU A 50 5.28 -1.13 1.12
CA LEU A 50 3.92 -0.66 0.82
C LEU A 50 3.88 0.05 -0.54
N MET A 51 2.92 -0.32 -1.37
CA MET A 51 2.78 0.17 -2.73
C MET A 51 1.34 0.60 -3.02
N THR A 52 1.13 1.73 -3.68
CA THR A 52 -0.24 2.16 -4.06
C THR A 52 -0.31 2.98 -5.36
N ASP A 53 -1.46 2.89 -6.04
CA ASP A 53 -1.86 3.77 -7.14
C ASP A 53 -2.50 5.11 -6.65
N GLY A 54 -2.75 5.23 -5.34
CA GLY A 54 -3.17 6.45 -4.66
C GLY A 54 -2.00 7.21 -4.00
N ARG A 55 -2.26 7.79 -2.83
CA ARG A 55 -1.28 8.55 -2.02
C ARG A 55 -1.18 7.99 -0.61
N PHE A 56 0.02 8.00 -0.05
CA PHE A 56 0.23 7.81 1.40
C PHE A 56 0.43 9.16 2.08
N SER A 57 -0.14 9.32 3.28
CA SER A 57 0.18 10.41 4.19
C SER A 57 0.97 9.88 5.39
N GLY A 58 1.98 10.63 5.84
CA GLY A 58 2.80 10.28 7.00
C GLY A 58 4.26 9.97 6.67
N GLY A 59 5.16 10.43 7.56
CA GLY A 59 6.61 10.43 7.40
C GLY A 59 7.21 9.06 7.06
N SER A 60 7.82 8.99 5.89
CA SER A 60 8.38 7.79 5.27
C SER A 60 9.58 7.25 6.05
N HIS A 61 9.33 6.28 6.91
CA HIS A 61 10.39 5.43 7.47
C HIS A 61 10.06 3.99 7.03
N GLY A 62 10.74 3.50 5.99
CA GLY A 62 10.44 2.22 5.33
C GLY A 62 10.41 2.29 3.80
N PHE A 63 10.15 1.16 3.14
CA PHE A 63 10.02 1.07 1.69
C PHE A 63 8.59 1.39 1.23
N ILE A 64 8.30 2.67 1.05
CA ILE A 64 6.97 3.16 0.66
C ILE A 64 7.04 3.72 -0.76
N ILE A 65 6.25 3.13 -1.68
CA ILE A 65 6.15 3.55 -3.08
C ILE A 65 4.71 3.97 -3.38
N GLY A 66 4.48 5.29 -3.43
CA GLY A 66 3.23 5.87 -3.94
C GLY A 66 3.28 6.13 -5.44
N HIS A 67 2.14 6.48 -6.03
CA HIS A 67 2.03 6.92 -7.44
C HIS A 67 2.54 5.88 -8.45
N VAL A 68 2.21 4.61 -8.24
CA VAL A 68 2.53 3.56 -9.20
C VAL A 68 1.61 3.68 -10.42
N VAL A 69 2.20 3.80 -11.61
CA VAL A 69 1.48 4.01 -12.88
C VAL A 69 1.85 2.90 -13.87
N PRO A 70 0.86 2.24 -14.50
CA PRO A 70 0.42 2.67 -15.82
C PRO A 70 -1.03 3.13 -15.78
N ARG A 71 -1.28 4.33 -16.29
CA ARG A 71 -2.59 5.02 -16.31
C ARG A 71 -3.59 4.22 -17.17
N GLY A 72 -4.28 3.23 -16.61
CA GLY A 72 -5.32 2.51 -17.32
C GLY A 72 -5.80 1.27 -16.56
N ALA A 73 -7.11 1.04 -16.57
CA ALA A 73 -7.81 -0.02 -15.85
C ALA A 73 -7.47 -1.47 -16.29
N GLY A 74 -6.33 -1.70 -16.95
CA GLY A 74 -5.94 -3.01 -17.49
C GLY A 74 -4.43 -3.25 -17.61
N GLY A 75 -3.59 -2.50 -16.89
CA GLY A 75 -2.12 -2.62 -17.05
C GLY A 75 -1.37 -3.41 -15.97
N TRP A 76 -1.90 -3.49 -14.75
CA TRP A 76 -1.21 -4.11 -13.61
C TRP A 76 -1.87 -5.41 -13.11
N THR A 77 -3.17 -5.59 -13.39
CA THR A 77 -3.98 -6.70 -12.87
C THR A 77 -3.47 -8.08 -13.27
N ASP A 78 -2.79 -8.20 -14.42
CA ASP A 78 -2.62 -9.51 -15.07
C ASP A 78 -1.23 -10.15 -14.84
N ARG A 79 -0.32 -9.49 -14.11
CA ARG A 79 1.08 -9.96 -13.98
C ARG A 79 1.51 -10.50 -12.61
N PHE A 80 0.68 -10.35 -11.58
CA PHE A 80 1.02 -10.78 -10.21
C PHE A 80 -0.18 -11.47 -9.52
N GLY A 81 -0.86 -12.34 -10.26
CA GLY A 81 -1.87 -13.26 -9.73
C GLY A 81 -1.25 -14.52 -9.13
#